data_AF-Q1Z976-F1
#
_entry.id   AF-Q1Z976-F1
#
_cell.length_a   1.000
_cell.length_b   1.000
_cell.length_c   1.000
_cell.angle_alpha   90.00
_cell.angle_beta   90.00
_cell.angle_gamma   90.00
#
_symmetry.space_group_name_H-M   'P 1'
#
loop_
_entity.id
_entity.type
_entity.pdbx_description
1 polymer ?
#
loop_
_entity_poly.entity_id
_entity_poly.type
_entity_poly.pdbx_seq_one_letter_code
_entity_poly.pdbx_strand_id
1 'polypeptide(L)'
;MQYVPKEVKSFHLCELALDNNPDAIQFVSDKYITELLLLTLVKKKGRVLAHIHKSYKTSELCREAVKNDLWAISSVPSDVNRADLKCLISLVLPTVVI
;
A
#
# COMPACT_ATOMS: atom_id res chain seq x y z
N MET A 1 16.52 -3.33 -5.72
CA MET A 1 16.15 -4.63 -5.12
C MET A 1 16.14 -5.81 -6.07
N GLN A 2 15.97 -5.60 -7.38
CA GLN A 2 15.90 -6.69 -8.36
C GLN A 2 17.21 -7.49 -8.48
N TYR A 3 18.37 -6.83 -8.42
CA TYR A 3 19.69 -7.43 -8.60
C TYR A 3 20.37 -7.92 -7.31
N VAL A 4 19.74 -7.72 -6.15
CA VAL A 4 20.29 -8.14 -4.86
C VAL A 4 19.89 -9.60 -4.63
N PRO A 5 20.85 -10.54 -4.47
CA PRO A 5 20.54 -11.94 -4.17
C PRO A 5 19.64 -12.08 -2.94
N LYS A 6 18.73 -13.06 -2.94
CA LYS A 6 17.71 -13.20 -1.87
C LYS A 6 18.34 -13.50 -0.50
N GLU A 7 19.55 -14.06 -0.52
CA GLU A 7 20.34 -14.47 0.64
C GLU A 7 20.94 -13.26 1.37
N VAL A 8 21.18 -12.14 0.67
CA VAL A 8 21.79 -10.93 1.25
C VAL A 8 20.80 -9.78 1.47
N LYS A 9 19.51 -9.97 1.12
CA LYS A 9 18.45 -9.01 1.47
C LYS A 9 18.22 -9.06 2.99
N SER A 10 18.75 -8.09 3.73
CA SER A 10 18.42 -7.91 5.14
C SER A 10 17.13 -7.08 5.30
N PHE A 11 16.50 -7.15 6.48
CA PHE A 11 15.34 -6.32 6.81
C PHE A 11 15.65 -4.82 6.65
N HIS A 12 16.80 -4.39 7.18
CA HIS A 12 17.25 -3.01 7.10
C HIS A 12 17.47 -2.52 5.66
N LEU A 13 18.01 -3.37 4.78
CA LEU A 13 18.19 -3.04 3.36
C LEU A 13 16.82 -2.90 2.66
N CYS A 14 15.86 -3.76 3.00
CA CYS A 14 14.48 -3.66 2.52
C CYS A 14 13.83 -2.34 2.93
N GLU A 15 13.92 -1.96 4.21
CA GLU A 15 13.43 -0.67 4.69
C GLU A 15 14.07 0.50 3.94
N LEU A 16 15.40 0.53 3.82
CA LEU A 16 16.10 1.62 3.14
C LEU A 16 15.69 1.75 1.66
N ALA A 17 15.47 0.62 0.97
CA ALA A 17 15.01 0.64 -0.41
C ALA A 17 13.57 1.11 -0.54
N LEU A 18 12.71 0.74 0.42
CA LEU A 18 11.31 1.15 0.45
C LEU A 18 11.15 2.62 0.84
N ASP A 19 12.04 3.14 1.67
CA ASP A 19 12.12 4.56 2.01
C ASP A 19 12.47 5.42 0.79
N ASN A 20 13.36 4.92 -0.07
CA ASN A 20 13.71 5.58 -1.32
C ASN A 20 12.66 5.40 -2.43
N ASN A 21 12.12 4.18 -2.56
CA ASN A 21 11.11 3.85 -3.56
C ASN A 21 10.09 2.86 -2.99
N PRO A 22 8.91 3.35 -2.56
CA PRO A 22 7.85 2.51 -2.00
C PRO A 22 7.32 1.43 -2.97
N ASP A 23 7.43 1.65 -4.29
CA ASP A 23 6.98 0.68 -5.31
C ASP A 23 7.93 -0.54 -5.40
N ALA A 24 9.08 -0.50 -4.72
CA ALA A 24 10.02 -1.62 -4.64
C ALA A 24 9.50 -2.80 -3.79
N ILE A 25 8.35 -2.65 -3.11
CA ILE A 25 7.73 -3.69 -2.28
C ILE A 25 7.45 -4.98 -3.06
N GLN A 26 7.19 -4.89 -4.36
CA GLN A 26 7.01 -6.06 -5.23
C GLN A 26 8.26 -6.96 -5.36
N PHE A 27 9.44 -6.44 -4.99
CA PHE A 27 10.71 -7.17 -5.02
C PHE A 27 11.20 -7.60 -3.63
N VAL A 28 10.46 -7.23 -2.59
CA VAL A 28 10.74 -7.63 -1.20
C VAL A 28 10.20 -9.05 -1.01
N SER A 29 10.96 -9.87 -0.31
CA SER A 29 10.53 -11.24 -0.01
C SER A 29 9.49 -11.22 1.10
N ASP A 30 8.48 -12.10 1.02
CA ASP A 30 7.40 -12.22 2.01
C ASP A 30 7.89 -12.36 3.46
N LYS A 31 9.07 -12.99 3.67
CA LYS A 31 9.73 -13.09 4.99
C LYS A 31 10.02 -11.74 5.68
N TYR A 32 10.04 -10.64 4.92
CA TYR A 32 10.30 -9.29 5.42
C TYR A 32 9.06 -8.38 5.36
N ILE A 33 7.95 -8.87 4.81
CA ILE A 33 6.72 -8.10 4.72
C ILE A 33 5.97 -8.22 6.05
N THR A 34 5.85 -7.09 6.75
CA THR A 34 5.06 -6.97 7.98
C THR A 34 3.91 -5.99 7.77
N GLU A 35 2.85 -6.13 8.54
CA GLU A 35 1.71 -5.22 8.48
C GLU A 35 2.12 -3.76 8.77
N LEU A 36 2.98 -3.56 9.77
CA LEU A 36 3.51 -2.24 10.12
C LEU A 36 4.28 -1.60 8.96
N LEU A 37 5.09 -2.39 8.23
CA LEU A 37 5.81 -1.92 7.06
C LEU A 37 4.85 -1.50 5.95
N LEU A 38 3.85 -2.34 5.65
CA LEU A 38 2.85 -2.03 4.62
C LEU A 38 2.05 -0.78 4.98
N LEU A 39 1.63 -0.62 6.24
CA LEU A 39 0.94 0.57 6.74
C LEU A 39 1.81 1.83 6.57
N THR A 40 3.10 1.74 6.89
CA THR A 40 4.03 2.86 6.70
C THR A 40 4.18 3.23 5.23
N LEU A 41 4.23 2.23 4.34
CA LEU A 41 4.32 2.47 2.90
C LEU A 41 3.07 3.10 2.31
N VAL A 42 1.88 2.61 2.66
CA VAL A 42 0.62 3.19 2.15
C VAL A 42 0.39 4.61 2.70
N LYS A 43 0.88 4.91 3.91
CA LYS A 43 0.91 6.28 4.46
C LYS A 43 1.90 7.19 3.75
N LYS A 44 3.00 6.67 3.20
CA LYS A 44 3.91 7.45 2.35
C LYS A 44 3.35 7.64 0.94
N LYS A 45 2.77 6.58 0.36
CA LYS A 45 2.21 6.58 -1.00
C LYS A 45 1.09 5.54 -1.11
N GLY A 46 -0.16 5.98 -1.08
CA GLY A 46 -1.32 5.07 -1.11
C GLY A 46 -1.35 4.15 -2.34
N ARG A 47 -0.85 4.62 -3.49
CA ARG A 47 -0.71 3.84 -4.72
C ARG A 47 0.20 2.60 -4.61
N VAL A 48 1.03 2.48 -3.58
CA VAL A 48 1.83 1.27 -3.31
C VAL A 48 0.96 0.03 -3.15
N LEU A 49 -0.32 0.22 -2.75
CA LEU A 49 -1.30 -0.85 -2.71
C LEU A 49 -1.42 -1.61 -4.04
N ALA A 50 -1.12 -0.98 -5.19
CA ALA A 50 -1.08 -1.65 -6.50
C ALA A 50 -0.03 -2.78 -6.55
N HIS A 51 1.09 -2.62 -5.85
CA HIS A 51 2.23 -3.52 -5.85
C HIS A 51 2.22 -4.54 -4.70
N ILE A 52 1.30 -4.40 -3.75
CA ILE A 52 1.13 -5.33 -2.63
C ILE A 52 0.32 -6.54 -3.09
N HIS A 53 0.73 -7.75 -2.70
CA HIS A 53 -0.01 -8.97 -3.01
C HIS A 53 -1.40 -8.96 -2.34
N LYS A 54 -2.42 -9.52 -3.03
CA LYS A 54 -3.82 -9.49 -2.54
C LYS A 54 -3.98 -10.05 -1.12
N SER A 55 -3.21 -11.08 -0.75
CA SER A 55 -3.26 -11.71 0.58
C SER A 55 -2.94 -10.76 1.73
N TYR A 56 -2.22 -9.67 1.48
CA TYR A 56 -1.88 -8.68 2.50
C TYR A 56 -2.83 -7.46 2.51
N LYS A 57 -3.77 -7.39 1.55
CA LYS A 57 -4.69 -6.26 1.41
C LYS A 57 -5.86 -6.38 2.38
N THR A 58 -5.61 -6.08 3.65
CA THR A 58 -6.66 -5.98 4.66
C THR A 58 -7.54 -4.75 4.42
N SER A 59 -8.75 -4.76 4.97
CA SER A 59 -9.66 -3.60 4.89
C SER A 59 -9.04 -2.34 5.50
N GLU A 60 -8.27 -2.49 6.57
CA GLU A 60 -7.55 -1.38 7.21
C GLU A 60 -6.46 -0.81 6.30
N LEU A 61 -5.62 -1.66 5.72
CA LEU A 61 -4.58 -1.22 4.79
C LEU A 61 -5.18 -0.51 3.56
N CYS A 62 -6.26 -1.06 3.00
CA CYS A 62 -6.96 -0.45 1.87
C CYS A 62 -7.57 0.91 2.24
N ARG A 63 -8.13 1.04 3.44
CA ARG A 63 -8.68 2.31 3.94
C ARG A 63 -7.61 3.36 4.09
N GLU A 64 -6.48 3.01 4.71
CA GLU A 64 -5.37 3.94 4.89
C GLU A 64 -4.77 4.37 3.54
N ALA A 65 -4.64 3.43 2.60
CA ALA A 65 -4.16 3.70 1.24
C ALA A 65 -5.09 4.67 0.49
N VAL A 66 -6.41 4.45 0.51
CA VAL A 66 -7.39 5.32 -0.18
C VAL A 66 -7.50 6.68 0.48
N LYS A 67 -7.41 6.73 1.81
CA LYS A 67 -7.39 7.99 2.57
C LYS A 67 -6.21 8.87 2.16
N ASN A 68 -5.05 8.26 1.91
CA ASN A 68 -3.84 8.97 1.53
C ASN A 68 -3.75 9.25 0.03
N ASP A 69 -4.23 8.34 -0.82
CA ASP A 69 -4.27 8.49 -2.27
C ASP A 69 -5.56 7.89 -2.83
N LEU A 70 -6.48 8.75 -3.26
CA LEU A 70 -7.77 8.35 -3.81
C LEU A 70 -7.63 7.38 -4.99
N TRP A 71 -6.55 7.48 -5.78
CA TRP A 71 -6.30 6.56 -6.90
C TRP A 71 -6.02 5.12 -6.45
N ALA A 72 -5.66 4.90 -5.18
CA ALA A 72 -5.46 3.56 -4.64
C ALA A 72 -6.75 2.72 -4.66
N ILE A 73 -7.93 3.32 -4.78
CA ILE A 73 -9.21 2.60 -4.85
C ILE A 73 -9.26 1.60 -6.01
N SER A 74 -8.55 1.89 -7.10
CA SER A 74 -8.39 1.00 -8.26
C SER A 74 -7.69 -0.32 -7.91
N SER A 75 -6.83 -0.29 -6.88
CA SER A 75 -5.98 -1.40 -6.45
C SER A 75 -6.58 -2.22 -5.30
N VAL A 76 -7.74 -1.82 -4.79
CA VAL A 76 -8.47 -2.53 -3.73
C VAL A 76 -9.10 -3.82 -4.30
N PRO A 77 -9.02 -4.96 -3.61
CA PRO A 77 -9.71 -6.18 -4.03
C PRO A 77 -11.23 -6.03 -3.95
N SER A 78 -11.97 -6.81 -4.74
CA SER A 78 -13.44 -6.83 -4.72
C SER A 78 -14.00 -7.29 -3.37
N ASP A 79 -13.24 -8.10 -2.66
CA ASP A 79 -13.61 -8.73 -1.40
C ASP A 79 -13.53 -7.75 -0.21
N VAL A 80 -12.80 -6.64 -0.38
CA VAL A 80 -12.79 -5.53 0.58
C VAL A 80 -13.98 -4.63 0.29
N ASN A 81 -14.73 -4.27 1.33
CA ASN A 81 -15.97 -3.49 1.20
C ASN A 81 -15.70 -2.11 0.59
N ARG A 82 -15.77 -2.02 -0.75
CA ARG A 82 -15.54 -0.78 -1.50
C ARG A 82 -16.58 0.30 -1.18
N ALA A 83 -17.74 -0.08 -0.64
CA ALA A 83 -18.78 0.88 -0.24
C ALA A 83 -18.28 1.79 0.88
N ASP A 84 -17.62 1.22 1.90
CA ASP A 84 -17.04 1.97 3.02
C ASP A 84 -15.94 2.93 2.52
N LEU A 85 -15.15 2.50 1.54
CA LEU A 85 -14.10 3.33 0.94
C LEU A 85 -14.68 4.47 0.09
N LYS A 86 -15.72 4.21 -0.70
CA LYS A 86 -16.41 5.28 -1.47
C LYS A 86 -17.00 6.35 -0.55
N CYS A 87 -17.58 5.94 0.58
CA CYS A 87 -18.07 6.86 1.60
C CYS A 87 -16.92 7.70 2.19
N LEU A 88 -15.78 7.06 2.46
CA LEU A 88 -14.57 7.77 2.92
C LEU A 88 -14.17 8.87 1.92
N ILE A 89 -14.12 8.56 0.63
CA ILE A 89 -13.77 9.53 -0.43
C ILE A 89 -14.72 10.73 -0.45
N SER A 90 -16.04 10.50 -0.31
CA SER A 90 -17.03 11.58 -0.27
C SER A 90 -16.93 12.48 0.97
N LEU A 91 -16.28 12.02 2.04
CA LEU A 91 -16.04 12.82 3.25
C LEU A 91 -14.75 13.66 3.13
N VAL A 92 -13.77 13.21 2.33
CA VAL A 92 -12.49 13.93 2.16
C VAL A 92 -12.50 14.92 0.99
N LEU A 93 -13.31 14.66 -0.04
CA LEU A 93 -13.63 15.66 -1.06
C LEU A 93 -14.87 16.42 -0.57
N PRO A 94 -14.76 17.66 -0.06
CA PRO A 94 -15.94 18.50 0.02
C PRO A 94 -16.42 18.61 -1.42
N THR A 95 -17.65 18.17 -1.64
CA THR A 95 -18.36 18.26 -2.91
C THR A 95 -18.04 19.61 -3.54
N VAL A 96 -17.39 19.63 -4.71
CA VAL A 96 -17.59 20.73 -5.64
C VAL A 96 -19.07 20.63 -5.98
N VAL A 97 -19.85 21.42 -5.26
CA VAL A 97 -21.20 21.79 -5.64
C VAL A 97 -21.06 22.38 -7.04
N ILE A 98 -21.56 21.66 -8.04
CA ILE A 98 -21.91 22.23 -9.35
C ILE A 98 -23.39 22.57 -9.28
#